data_AF-A0A165MH25-F1
#
_entry.id   AF-A0A165MH25-F1
#
_cell.length_a   1.000
_cell.length_b   1.000
_cell.length_c   1.000
_cell.angle_alpha   90.00
_cell.angle_beta   90.00
_cell.angle_gamma   90.00
#
_symmetry.space_group_name_H-M   'P 1'
#
loop_
_entity.id
_entity.type
_entity.pdbx_description
1 polymer ?
#
loop_
_entity_poly.entity_id
_entity_poly.type
_entity_poly.pdbx_seq_one_letter_code
_entity_poly.pdbx_strand_id
1 'polypeptide(L)'
;MPNLFWRLGFTWVFAGSGYMVSTGDIRNGSGTTTGCALIYLFYHMRSSLRAPRSVPSVMLTAATTTIAGIYGSEYFRFRRFDNDEAYNVKF
;
A
#
# COMPACT_ATOMS: atom_id res chain seq x y z
N MET A 1 11.30 1.42 16.15
CA MET A 1 10.08 0.57 16.08
C MET A 1 8.87 1.49 16.13
N PRO A 2 7.89 1.40 15.21
CA PRO A 2 6.72 2.27 15.22
C PRO A 2 5.95 2.15 16.54
N ASN A 3 5.41 3.25 17.06
CA ASN A 3 4.59 3.20 18.28
C ASN A 3 3.29 2.40 18.04
N LEU A 4 2.63 1.98 19.13
CA LEU A 4 1.45 1.12 19.03
C LEU A 4 0.31 1.76 18.22
N PHE A 5 0.09 3.07 18.36
CA PHE A 5 -0.95 3.79 17.63
C PHE A 5 -0.72 3.79 16.13
N TRP A 6 0.52 3.96 15.67
CA TRP A 6 0.89 3.83 14.26
C TRP A 6 0.61 2.42 13.75
N ARG A 7 0.97 1.39 14.52
CA ARG A 7 0.71 0.00 14.13
C ARG A 7 -0.78 -0.28 13.99
N LEU A 8 -1.60 0.15 14.95
CA LEU A 8 -3.05 -0.01 14.90
C LEU A 8 -3.68 0.79 13.75
N GLY A 9 -3.22 2.03 13.52
CA GLY A 9 -3.68 2.88 12.43
C GLY A 9 -3.40 2.25 11.07
N PHE A 10 -2.18 1.78 10.82
CA PHE A 10 -1.84 1.09 9.57
C PHE A 10 -2.60 -0.22 9.41
N THR A 11 -2.79 -1.01 10.47
CA THR A 11 -3.63 -2.22 10.43
C THR A 11 -5.06 -1.89 10.01
N TRP A 12 -5.66 -0.85 10.57
CA TRP A 12 -7.03 -0.45 10.23
C TRP A 12 -7.15 -0.01 8.77
N VAL A 13 -6.16 0.72 8.28
CA VAL A 13 -6.10 1.16 6.89
C VAL A 13 -5.96 -0.03 5.93
N PHE A 14 -5.08 -1.00 6.22
CA PHE A 14 -4.94 -2.20 5.39
C PHE A 14 -6.20 -3.09 5.44
N ALA A 15 -6.87 -3.17 6.59
CA ALA A 15 -8.14 -3.88 6.71
C ALA A 15 -9.26 -3.19 5.91
N GLY A 16 -9.37 -1.86 6.02
CA GLY A 16 -10.34 -1.07 5.27
C GLY A 16 -10.10 -1.12 3.77
N SER A 17 -8.85 -1.07 3.32
CA SER A 17 -8.52 -1.20 1.90
C SER A 17 -8.77 -2.62 1.37
N GLY A 18 -8.51 -3.65 2.18
CA GLY A 18 -8.92 -5.03 1.88
C GLY A 18 -10.44 -5.19 1.74
N TYR A 19 -11.22 -4.50 2.58
CA TYR A 19 -12.67 -4.47 2.47
C TYR A 19 -13.15 -3.84 1.16
N MET A 20 -12.54 -2.74 0.71
CA MET A 20 -12.83 -2.12 -0.59
C MET A 20 -12.60 -3.10 -1.74
N VAL A 21 -11.47 -3.82 -1.72
CA VAL A 21 -11.18 -4.87 -2.71
C VAL A 21 -12.24 -5.97 -2.65
N SER A 22 -12.63 -6.41 -1.45
CA SER A 22 -13.62 -7.47 -1.26
C SER A 22 -15.03 -7.10 -1.74
N THR A 23 -15.37 -5.81 -1.74
CA THR A 23 -16.69 -5.29 -2.16
C THR A 23 -16.73 -4.92 -3.65
N GLY A 24 -15.69 -5.25 -4.41
CA GLY A 24 -15.60 -5.00 -5.86
C GLY A 24 -14.97 -3.66 -6.23
N ASP A 25 -14.66 -2.79 -5.26
CA ASP A 25 -13.95 -1.54 -5.46
C ASP A 25 -12.42 -1.76 -5.46
N ILE A 26 -11.98 -2.55 -6.43
CA ILE A 26 -10.57 -2.94 -6.58
C ILE A 26 -9.69 -1.71 -6.88
N ARG A 27 -10.21 -0.68 -7.54
CA ARG A 27 -9.46 0.53 -7.89
C ARG A 27 -9.15 1.38 -6.66
N ASN A 28 -10.15 1.75 -5.87
CA ASN A 28 -9.91 2.57 -4.68
C ASN A 28 -9.18 1.76 -3.60
N GLY A 29 -9.48 0.46 -3.49
CA GLY A 29 -8.78 -0.45 -2.59
C GLY A 29 -7.29 -0.61 -2.91
N SER A 30 -6.93 -0.84 -4.18
CA SER A 30 -5.53 -0.98 -4.60
C SER A 30 -4.74 0.33 -4.44
N GLY A 31 -5.34 1.48 -4.78
CA GLY A 31 -4.74 2.80 -4.60
C GLY A 31 -4.49 3.14 -3.12
N THR A 32 -5.48 2.91 -2.26
CA THR A 32 -5.37 3.16 -0.81
C THR A 32 -4.32 2.26 -0.18
N THR A 33 -4.35 0.96 -0.50
CA THR A 33 -3.37 -0.02 -0.03
C THR A 33 -1.94 0.39 -0.41
N THR A 34 -1.74 0.78 -1.67
CA THR A 34 -0.43 1.22 -2.19
C THR A 34 0.05 2.49 -1.51
N GLY A 35 -0.80 3.52 -1.44
CA GLY A 35 -0.44 4.82 -0.85
C GLY A 35 -0.04 4.69 0.61
N CYS A 36 -0.83 3.96 1.40
CA CYS A 36 -0.54 3.78 2.82
C CYS A 36 0.68 2.89 3.07
N ALA A 37 0.93 1.90 2.20
CA ALA A 37 2.15 1.12 2.23
C ALA A 37 3.40 1.98 1.96
N LEU A 38 3.35 2.87 0.97
CA LEU A 38 4.44 3.78 0.66
C LEU A 38 4.70 4.79 1.78
N ILE A 39 3.65 5.34 2.41
CA ILE A 39 3.80 6.21 3.59
C ILE A 39 4.52 5.46 4.70
N TYR A 40 4.08 4.24 5.03
CA TYR A 40 4.73 3.44 6.06
C TYR A 40 6.22 3.20 5.75
N LEU A 41 6.55 2.85 4.50
CA LEU A 41 7.92 2.66 4.06
C LEU A 41 8.75 3.94 4.19
N PHE A 42 8.23 5.07 3.70
CA PHE A 42 8.94 6.35 3.75
C PHE A 42 9.32 6.75 5.18
N TYR A 43 8.42 6.58 6.14
CA TYR A 43 8.67 6.93 7.55
C TYR A 43 9.47 5.87 8.32
N HIS A 44 9.25 4.58 8.08
CA HIS A 44 9.72 3.52 8.99
C HIS A 44 10.74 2.55 8.37
N MET A 45 10.96 2.56 7.05
CA MET A 45 11.90 1.63 6.39
C MET A 45 13.33 1.81 6.90
N ARG A 46 13.85 3.04 6.87
CA ARG A 46 15.23 3.34 7.30
C ARG A 46 15.45 3.01 8.77
N SER A 47 14.47 3.30 9.63
CA SER A 47 14.53 2.98 11.05
C SER A 47 14.47 1.47 11.31
N SER A 48 13.70 0.73 10.51
CA SER A 48 13.57 -0.73 10.65
C SER A 48 14.82 -1.51 10.23
N LEU A 49 15.62 -0.95 9.31
CA LEU A 49 16.84 -1.58 8.80
C LEU A 49 18.10 -1.24 9.61
N ARG A 50 18.07 -0.17 10.43
CA ARG A 50 19.19 0.26 11.29
C ARG A 50 19.19 -0.47 12.64
N ALA A 51 20.38 -0.73 13.18
CA ALA A 51 20.54 -1.37 14.48
C ALA A 51 20.29 -0.38 15.65
N PRO A 52 19.75 -0.83 16.80
CA PRO A 52 19.26 -2.18 17.07
C PRO A 52 17.94 -2.47 16.32
N ARG A 53 17.91 -3.59 15.57
CA ARG A 53 16.75 -3.98 14.76
C ARG A 53 15.77 -4.76 15.62
N SER A 54 14.48 -4.45 15.52
CA SER A 54 13.45 -5.30 16.12
C SER A 54 12.79 -6.17 15.04
N VAL A 55 12.69 -7.48 15.29
CA VAL A 55 12.09 -8.47 14.37
C VAL A 55 10.71 -8.05 13.84
N PRO A 56 9.77 -7.54 14.66
CA PRO A 56 8.44 -7.17 14.17
C PRO A 56 8.45 -5.98 13.22
N SER A 57 9.39 -5.04 13.38
CA SER A 57 9.52 -3.88 12.50
C SER A 57 10.02 -4.30 11.12
N VAL A 58 10.99 -5.22 11.07
CA VAL A 58 11.52 -5.76 9.81
C VAL A 58 10.43 -6.54 9.07
N MET A 59 9.68 -7.40 9.78
CA MET A 59 8.56 -8.15 9.19
C MET A 59 7.47 -7.23 8.64
N LEU A 60 7.10 -6.18 9.39
CA LEU A 60 6.11 -5.21 8.93
C LEU A 60 6.61 -4.43 7.72
N THR A 61 7.88 -4.01 7.69
CA THR A 61 8.50 -3.40 6.51
C THR A 61 8.51 -4.33 5.30
N ALA A 62 8.84 -5.61 5.49
CA ALA A 62 8.82 -6.60 4.41
C ALA A 62 7.39 -6.78 3.85
N ALA A 63 6.41 -7.05 4.72
CA ALA A 63 5.02 -7.21 4.32
C ALA A 63 4.50 -5.99 3.56
N THR A 64 4.74 -4.78 4.09
CA THR A 64 4.31 -3.54 3.44
C THR A 64 5.02 -3.31 2.10
N THR A 65 6.28 -3.72 1.95
CA THR A 65 6.99 -3.68 0.67
C THR A 65 6.34 -4.60 -0.36
N THR A 66 6.01 -5.84 0.03
CA THR A 66 5.34 -6.80 -0.85
C THR A 66 3.96 -6.29 -1.27
N ILE A 67 3.20 -5.74 -0.32
CA ILE A 67 1.87 -5.16 -0.56
C ILE A 67 1.96 -3.97 -1.52
N ALA A 68 2.92 -3.05 -1.31
CA ALA A 68 3.16 -1.93 -2.22
C ALA A 68 3.52 -2.39 -3.65
N GLY A 69 4.30 -3.47 -3.78
CA GLY A 69 4.66 -4.04 -5.07
C GLY A 69 3.45 -4.63 -5.81
N ILE A 70 2.67 -5.48 -5.14
CA ILE A 70 1.50 -6.14 -5.72
C ILE A 70 0.43 -5.10 -6.08
N TYR A 71 -0.09 -4.38 -5.08
CA TYR A 71 -1.19 -3.44 -5.30
C TYR A 71 -0.76 -2.20 -6.09
N GLY A 72 0.51 -1.80 -6.02
CA GLY A 72 1.04 -0.72 -6.83
C GLY A 72 1.04 -1.09 -8.31
N SER A 73 1.47 -2.31 -8.64
CA SER A 73 1.45 -2.79 -10.02
C SER A 73 0.03 -2.83 -10.60
N GLU A 74 -0.94 -3.31 -9.81
CA GLU A 74 -2.37 -3.31 -10.19
C GLU A 74 -2.92 -1.88 -10.34
N TYR A 75 -2.64 -0.99 -9.38
CA TYR A 75 -3.10 0.40 -9.44
C TYR A 75 -2.58 1.13 -10.67
N PHE A 76 -1.28 1.04 -10.97
CA PHE A 76 -0.70 1.67 -12.16
C PHE A 76 -1.21 1.05 -13.46
N ARG A 77 -1.49 -0.26 -13.46
CA ARG A 77 -2.11 -0.95 -14.58
C ARG A 77 -3.54 -0.44 -14.85
N PHE A 78 -4.39 -0.37 -13.84
CA PHE A 78 -5.74 0.19 -14.00
C PHE A 78 -5.72 1.63 -14.49
N ARG A 79 -4.84 2.44 -13.91
CA ARG A 79 -4.68 3.84 -14.34
C ARG A 79 -4.24 3.94 -15.80
N ARG A 80 -3.37 3.05 -16.28
CA ARG A 80 -2.95 3.02 -17.69
C ARG A 80 -4.14 2.73 -18.62
N PHE A 81 -4.93 1.72 -18.32
CA PHE A 81 -6.12 1.38 -19.12
C PHE A 81 -7.12 2.53 -19.21
N ASP A 82 -7.37 3.24 -18.11
CA ASP A 82 -8.27 4.41 -18.12
C ASP A 82 -7.77 5.51 -19.06
N ASN A 83 -6.45 5.73 -19.12
CA ASN A 83 -5.89 6.73 -20.02
C ASN A 83 -6.00 6.30 -21.49
N ASP A 84 -5.81 5.01 -21.76
CA ASP A 84 -5.94 4.45 -23.12
C ASP A 84 -7.40 4.49 -23.58
N GLU A 85 -8.38 4.13 -22.73
CA GLU A 85 -9.81 4.29 -23.03
C GLU A 85 -10.18 5.76 -23.24
N ALA A 86 -9.73 6.66 -22.36
CA ALA A 86 -10.00 8.09 -22.49
C ALA A 86 -9.41 8.71 -23.77
N TYR A 87 -8.30 8.15 -24.28
CA TYR A 87 -7.71 8.55 -25.56
C TYR A 87 -8.53 8.06 -26.76
N ASN A 88 -9.00 6.81 -26.73
CA ASN A 88 -9.77 6.20 -27.82
C ASN A 88 -11.17 6.82 -28.03
N VAL A 89 -11.73 7.50 -27.01
CA VAL A 89 -13.05 8.17 -27.12
C VAL A 89 -12.95 9.58 -27.72
N LYS A 90 -11.73 10.13 -27.88
CA LYS A 90 -11.51 11.52 -28.31
C LYS A 90 -11.25 11.72 -29.82
N PHE A 91 -11.39 10.68 -30.65
CA PHE A 91 -11.23 10.76 -32.11
C PHE A 91 -12.39 10.09 -32.84
#